data_AF-A0A9D9BHX3-F1
#
_entry.id   AF-A0A9D9BHX3-F1
#
_cell.length_a   1.000
_cell.length_b   1.000
_cell.length_c   1.000
_cell.angle_alpha   90.00
_cell.angle_beta   90.00
_cell.angle_gamma   90.00
#
_symmetry.space_group_name_H-M   'P 1'
#
loop_
_entity.id
_entity.type
_entity.pdbx_description
1 polymer ?
#
loop_
_entity_poly.entity_id
_entity_poly.type
_entity_poly.pdbx_seq_one_letter_code
_entity_poly.pdbx_strand_id
1 'polypeptide(L)' 'YDLENSNIVQDGVGIGYDDEGFSMSVSYAEDRSRNDGDSVNRTLYFRIGLRTIGSTQVSSGALN' A
#
# COMPACT_ATOMS: atom_id res chain seq x y z
N TYR A 1 10.11 -12.58 2.21
CA TYR A 1 10.87 -13.06 3.38
C TYR A 1 12.17 -13.67 2.88
N ASP A 2 13.31 -13.27 3.43
CA ASP A 2 14.63 -13.80 3.09
C ASP A 2 14.97 -14.97 4.03
N LEU A 3 15.23 -16.16 3.47
CA LEU A 3 15.49 -17.39 4.21
C LEU A 3 16.94 -17.53 4.69
N GLU A 4 17.89 -16.83 4.08
CA GLU A 4 19.31 -16.92 4.41
C GLU A 4 19.65 -15.99 5.58
N ASN A 5 19.09 -14.78 5.58
CA ASN A 5 19.25 -13.81 6.67
C ASN A 5 18.06 -13.75 7.63
N SER A 6 17.05 -14.64 7.46
CA SER A 6 15.83 -14.70 8.30
C SER A 6 15.15 -13.32 8.49
N ASN A 7 15.09 -12.51 7.43
CA ASN A 7 14.64 -11.11 7.49
C ASN A 7 13.42 -10.83 6.60
N ILE A 8 12.52 -9.96 7.06
CA ILE A 8 11.39 -9.47 6.27
C ILE A 8 11.87 -8.28 5.42
N VAL A 9 12.02 -8.51 4.13
CA VAL A 9 12.46 -7.48 3.15
C VAL A 9 11.34 -6.49 2.85
N GLN A 10 10.09 -6.96 2.81
CA GLN A 10 8.93 -6.12 2.55
C GLN A 10 7.71 -6.71 3.26
N ASP A 11 6.91 -5.84 3.85
CA ASP A 11 5.61 -6.18 4.41
C ASP A 11 4.57 -5.09 4.11
N GLY A 12 3.31 -5.43 4.30
CA GLY A 12 2.23 -4.48 4.12
C GLY A 12 0.88 -5.04 4.52
N VAL A 13 -0.02 -4.13 4.85
CA VAL A 13 -1.40 -4.43 5.22
C VAL A 13 -2.32 -3.44 4.54
N GLY A 14 -3.49 -3.91 4.12
CA GLY A 14 -4.50 -3.05 3.53
C GLY A 14 -5.90 -3.45 3.95
N ILE A 15 -6.78 -2.46 3.99
CA ILE A 15 -8.21 -2.64 4.17
C ILE A 15 -8.95 -1.94 3.03
N GLY A 16 -10.00 -2.59 2.58
CA GLY A 16 -10.83 -2.12 1.48
C GLY A 16 -12.30 -2.29 1.80
N TYR A 17 -13.09 -1.36 1.31
CA TYR A 17 -14.54 -1.41 1.27
C TYR A 17 -14.97 -1.24 -0.19
N ASP A 18 -15.90 -2.08 -0.64
CA ASP A 18 -16.39 -2.10 -2.00
C ASP A 18 -17.91 -2.28 -1.97
N ASP A 19 -18.62 -1.36 -2.62
CA ASP A 19 -20.04 -1.44 -2.89
C ASP A 19 -20.34 -1.14 -4.37
N GLU A 20 -21.62 -1.21 -4.75
CA GLU A 20 -22.07 -1.07 -6.14
C GLU A 20 -21.67 0.25 -6.81
N GLY A 21 -21.56 1.35 -6.04
CA GLY A 21 -21.31 2.70 -6.54
C GLY A 21 -20.00 3.35 -6.06
N PHE A 22 -19.40 2.81 -5.01
CA PHE A 22 -18.29 3.39 -4.26
C PHE A 22 -17.32 2.29 -3.82
N SER A 23 -16.04 2.56 -4.00
CA SER A 23 -14.96 1.73 -3.48
C SER A 23 -13.94 2.61 -2.80
N MET A 24 -13.40 2.15 -1.68
CA MET A 24 -12.32 2.81 -0.96
C MET A 24 -11.33 1.78 -0.45
N SER A 25 -10.04 2.03 -0.62
CA SER A 25 -9.00 1.21 0.00
C SER A 25 -7.87 2.04 0.53
N VAL A 26 -7.34 1.62 1.69
CA VAL A 26 -6.13 2.16 2.29
C VAL A 26 -5.16 0.99 2.48
N SER A 27 -3.92 1.17 2.05
CA SER A 27 -2.87 0.19 2.29
C SER A 27 -1.60 0.87 2.77
N TYR A 28 -0.92 0.22 3.71
CA TYR A 28 0.38 0.59 4.22
C TYR A 28 1.38 -0.48 3.83
N ALA A 29 2.54 -0.08 3.33
CA ALA A 29 3.63 -0.98 2.99
C ALA A 29 4.96 -0.44 3.52
N GLU A 30 5.82 -1.34 3.99
CA GLU A 30 7.20 -1.06 4.36
C GLU A 30 8.15 -1.86 3.48
N ASP A 31 9.18 -1.21 2.94
CA ASP A 31 10.31 -1.84 2.26
C ASP A 31 11.58 -1.59 3.08
N ARG A 32 12.24 -2.68 3.49
CA ARG A 32 13.45 -2.69 4.30
C ARG A 32 14.60 -3.13 3.40
N SER A 33 15.41 -2.16 2.96
CA SER A 33 16.65 -2.43 2.23
C SER A 33 17.57 -3.34 3.05
N ARG A 34 18.23 -4.29 2.38
CA ARG A 34 19.07 -5.33 3.01
C ARG A 34 20.40 -4.79 3.60
N ASN A 35 20.65 -3.49 3.50
CA ASN A 35 21.88 -2.84 3.96
C ASN A 35 21.67 -2.14 5.31
N ASP A 36 22.05 -2.83 6.38
CA ASP A 36 22.83 -2.31 7.52
C ASP A 36 22.56 -0.86 8.00
N GLY A 37 21.30 -0.50 8.26
CA GLY A 37 20.92 0.77 8.89
C GLY A 37 20.31 1.83 7.96
N ASP A 38 19.98 1.49 6.72
CA ASP A 38 19.26 2.39 5.81
C ASP A 38 17.82 2.67 6.25
N SER A 39 17.30 3.82 5.81
CA SER A 39 15.93 4.26 6.06
C SER A 39 14.90 3.27 5.49
N VAL A 40 13.98 2.81 6.35
CA VAL A 40 12.83 2.00 5.94
C VAL A 40 11.90 2.86 5.08
N ASN A 41 11.68 2.44 3.84
CA ASN A 41 10.82 3.17 2.92
C ASN A 41 9.37 2.80 3.24
N ARG A 42 8.53 3.81 3.54
CA ARG A 42 7.15 3.58 3.97
C ARG A 42 6.21 4.19 2.97
N THR A 43 5.16 3.48 2.58
CA THR A 43 4.20 4.00 1.63
C THR A 43 2.79 3.81 2.16
N LEU A 44 2.08 4.92 2.33
CA LEU A 44 0.63 4.91 2.49
C LEU A 44 -0.01 5.10 1.12
N TYR A 45 -0.90 4.21 0.75
CA TYR A 45 -1.62 4.27 -0.50
C TYR A 45 -3.11 4.36 -0.22
N PHE A 46 -3.74 5.36 -0.83
CA PHE A 46 -5.15 5.68 -0.67
C PHE A 46 -5.82 5.65 -2.04
N ARG A 47 -6.96 4.97 -2.14
CA ARG A 47 -7.72 4.85 -3.38
C ARG A 47 -9.20 5.04 -3.12
N ILE A 48 -9.84 5.81 -3.99
CA ILE A 48 -11.29 5.96 -4.08
C ILE A 48 -11.71 5.66 -5.52
N GLY A 49 -12.76 4.87 -5.68
CA GLY A 49 -13.46 4.67 -6.95
C GLY A 49 -14.92 5.07 -6.83
N LEU A 50 -15.42 5.85 -7.78
CA LEU A 50 -16.83 6.18 -7.93
C LEU A 50 -17.30 5.54 -9.23
N ARG A 51 -18.29 4.64 -9.15
CA ARG A 51 -18.86 3.96 -10.33
C ARG A 51 -20.14 4.64 -10.81
N THR A 52 -20.79 5.40 -9.93
CA THR A 52 -22.06 6.10 -10.18
C THR A 52 -21.96 7.28 -11.17
N ILE A 53 -20.78 7.86 -11.39
CA ILE A 53 -20.56 9.03 -12.26
C ILE A 53 -19.64 8.68 -13.44
N GLY A 54 -19.68 7.42 -13.90
CA GLY A 54 -18.69 6.85 -14.81
C GLY A 54 -17.49 6.28 -14.06
N SER A 55 -16.75 5.36 -14.68
CA SER A 55 -15.68 4.54 -14.06
C SER A 55 -14.44 5.35 -13.65
N THR A 56 -14.61 6.27 -12.70
CA THR A 56 -13.58 7.18 -12.23
C THR A 56 -12.91 6.59 -11.00
N GLN A 57 -11.59 6.41 -11.08
CA GLN A 57 -10.78 5.95 -9.96
C GLN A 57 -9.63 6.91 -9.75
N VAL A 58 -9.44 7.35 -8.51
CA VAL A 58 -8.33 8.22 -8.11
C VAL A 58 -7.54 7.48 -7.05
N SER A 59 -6.21 7.45 -7.21
CA SER A 59 -5.31 6.91 -6.21
C SER A 59 -4.16 7.86 -5.94
N SER A 60 -3.77 7.96 -4.68
CA SER A 60 -2.62 8.72 -4.21
C SER A 60 -1.72 7.81 -3.39
N GLY A 61 -0.42 7.88 -3.62
CA GLY A 61 0.61 7.27 -2.79
C GLY A 61 1.39 8.37 -2.08
N ALA A 62 1.53 8.27 -0.77
CA ALA A 62 2.34 9.16 0.04
C ALA A 62 3.07 8.37 1.14
N LEU A 63 4.40 8.35 1.08
CA LEU A 63 5.40 8.51 2.14
C LEU A 63 6.79 8.10 1.59
N ASN A 64 7.86 8.70 2.15
CA ASN A 64 9.28 8.38 1.91
C ASN A 64 9.63 7.17 2.79
#